data_AF-A0A397TXR1-F1
#
_entry.id   AF-A0A397TXR1-F1
#
_cell.length_a   1.000
_cell.length_b   1.000
_cell.length_c   1.000
_cell.angle_alpha   90.00
_cell.angle_beta   90.00
_cell.angle_gamma   90.00
#
_symmetry.space_group_name_H-M   'P 1'
#
loop_
_entity.id
_entity.type
_entity.pdbx_description
1 polymer ?
#
loop_
_entity_poly.entity_id
_entity_poly.type
_entity_poly.pdbx_seq_one_letter_code
_entity_poly.pdbx_strand_id
1 'polypeptide(L)'
;MKIRIVSNIIENQGELLKEVKDIKAKVRIMETRLKDIEEKLDSNFDFSNDKTFKEDVIKSVSKEILTKAIYPEEELIRAELDRYVRSNYKEDYKKNTPNQWNAYYTRNINGPLLKQIRSLRGTLTSSIKKNTFFVFGNLLDPINNSASSEEIRVWKGSKKTKDCYKKLFKEIEEGSEETYIARVLKKIWPEEDASEENVAYAIAVAQTILNPDYDKLTIEENVIKKLAARHLVSI
;
A
#
# COMPACT_ATOMS: atom_id res chain seq x y z
N MET A 1 74.07 31.21 26.59
CA MET A 1 73.22 30.01 26.83
C MET A 1 71.75 30.23 26.44
N LYS A 2 71.07 31.29 26.93
CA LYS A 2 69.64 31.55 26.66
C LYS A 2 69.27 31.72 25.16
N ILE A 3 70.09 32.42 24.36
CA ILE A 3 69.81 32.66 22.93
C ILE A 3 69.76 31.37 22.11
N ARG A 4 70.71 30.44 22.34
CA ARG A 4 70.76 29.15 21.64
C ARG A 4 69.56 28.25 21.94
N ILE A 5 69.04 28.31 23.18
CA ILE A 5 67.83 27.58 23.58
C ILE A 5 66.61 28.14 22.85
N VAL A 6 66.47 29.46 22.77
CA VAL A 6 65.37 30.11 22.06
C VAL A 6 65.41 29.81 20.56
N SER A 7 66.59 29.84 19.92
CA SER A 7 66.72 29.47 18.51
C SER A 7 66.28 28.03 18.24
N ASN A 8 66.71 27.06 19.07
CA ASN A 8 66.30 25.66 18.92
C ASN A 8 64.79 25.47 19.12
N ILE A 9 64.16 26.22 20.05
CA ILE A 9 62.71 26.17 20.25
C ILE A 9 61.97 26.70 19.02
N ILE A 10 62.43 27.80 18.44
CA ILE A 10 61.82 28.40 17.23
C ILE A 10 61.94 27.45 16.04
N GLU A 11 63.11 26.82 15.86
CA GLU A 11 63.34 25.84 14.80
C GLU A 11 62.40 24.63 14.95
N ASN A 12 62.34 24.03 16.15
CA ASN A 12 61.43 22.93 16.45
C ASN A 12 59.96 23.31 16.24
N GLN A 13 59.55 24.53 16.63
CA GLN A 13 58.19 25.02 16.37
C GLN A 13 57.90 25.18 14.88
N GLY A 14 58.89 25.62 14.10
CA GLY A 14 58.80 25.69 12.64
C GLY A 14 58.61 24.32 12.00
N GLU A 15 59.35 23.32 12.46
CA GLU A 15 59.21 21.92 12.03
C GLU A 15 57.84 21.34 12.39
N LEU A 16 57.41 21.51 13.64
CA LEU A 16 56.08 21.08 14.12
C LEU A 16 54.95 21.75 13.31
N LEU A 17 55.08 23.04 12.99
CA LEU A 17 54.09 23.75 12.18
C LEU A 17 54.01 23.19 10.76
N LYS A 18 55.13 22.76 10.19
CA LYS A 18 55.19 22.12 8.87
C LYS A 18 54.50 20.76 8.90
N GLU A 19 54.76 19.94 9.91
CA GLU A 19 54.09 18.64 10.09
C GLU A 19 52.58 18.77 10.28
N VAL A 20 52.13 19.73 11.09
CA VAL A 20 50.69 19.99 11.31
C VAL A 20 49.99 20.39 10.01
N LYS A 21 50.64 21.20 9.15
CA LYS A 21 50.10 21.56 7.84
C LYS A 21 49.97 20.34 6.92
N ASP A 22 50.96 19.45 6.94
CA ASP A 22 50.94 18.20 6.16
C ASP A 22 49.83 17.24 6.64
N ILE A 23 49.69 17.06 7.95
CA ILE A 23 48.60 16.27 8.56
C ILE A 23 47.24 16.83 8.16
N LYS A 24 47.05 18.16 8.23
CA LYS A 24 45.79 18.80 7.84
C LYS A 24 45.44 18.56 6.38
N ALA A 25 46.44 18.57 5.49
CA ALA A 25 46.23 18.25 4.08
C ALA A 25 45.81 16.78 3.90
N LYS A 26 46.48 15.84 4.59
CA LYS A 26 46.15 14.41 4.58
C LYS A 26 44.74 14.13 5.12
N VAL A 27 44.31 14.81 6.19
CA VAL A 27 42.96 14.67 6.76
C VAL A 27 41.89 15.08 5.74
N ARG A 28 42.06 16.21 5.05
CA ARG A 28 41.14 16.64 3.99
C ARG A 28 41.03 15.61 2.86
N ILE A 29 42.15 15.00 2.48
CA ILE A 29 42.16 13.94 1.45
C ILE A 29 41.40 12.70 1.97
N MET A 30 41.54 12.34 3.24
CA MET A 30 40.80 11.23 3.85
C MET A 30 39.29 11.51 3.90
N GLU A 31 38.87 12.72 4.25
CA GLU A 31 37.46 13.13 4.24
C GLU A 31 36.83 12.98 2.84
N THR A 32 37.51 13.45 1.79
CA THR A 32 37.03 13.27 0.41
C THR A 32 36.96 11.80 0.02
N ARG A 33 37.99 11.00 0.35
CA ARG A 33 37.99 9.56 0.04
C ARG A 33 36.91 8.79 0.79
N LEU A 34 36.61 9.16 2.03
CA LEU A 34 35.52 8.58 2.81
C LEU A 34 34.18 8.87 2.13
N LYS A 35 33.96 10.11 1.70
CA LYS A 35 32.76 10.48 0.94
C LYS A 35 32.63 9.69 -0.37
N ASP A 36 33.71 9.55 -1.13
CA ASP A 36 33.72 8.75 -2.36
C ASP A 36 33.44 7.26 -2.08
N ILE A 37 33.91 6.73 -0.94
CA ILE A 37 33.66 5.36 -0.51
C ILE A 37 32.19 5.18 -0.10
N GLU A 38 31.62 6.13 0.63
CA GLU A 38 30.19 6.15 0.98
C GLU A 38 29.32 6.19 -0.28
N GLU A 39 29.62 7.08 -1.22
CA GLU A 39 28.92 7.17 -2.51
C GLU A 39 29.07 5.87 -3.32
N LYS A 40 30.26 5.25 -3.31
CA LYS A 40 30.51 3.96 -3.97
C LYS A 40 29.78 2.80 -3.30
N LEU A 41 29.70 2.76 -1.97
CA LEU A 41 28.95 1.75 -1.21
C LEU A 41 27.45 1.86 -1.48
N ASP A 42 26.92 3.07 -1.60
CA ASP A 42 25.54 3.31 -2.02
C ASP A 42 25.31 2.86 -3.48
N SER A 43 26.31 2.97 -4.36
CA SER A 43 26.23 2.52 -5.75
C SER A 43 26.49 1.02 -5.95
N ASN A 44 27.13 0.34 -4.99
CA ASN A 44 27.36 -1.12 -4.98
C ASN A 44 26.18 -1.90 -4.38
N PHE A 45 25.08 -1.21 -4.07
CA PHE A 45 23.85 -1.79 -3.57
C PHE A 45 23.12 -2.52 -4.72
N ASP A 46 23.19 -3.86 -4.75
CA ASP A 46 22.80 -4.62 -5.94
C ASP A 46 21.54 -5.50 -5.77
N PHE A 47 20.47 -5.13 -6.47
CA PHE A 47 19.28 -5.94 -6.77
C PHE A 47 19.26 -6.40 -8.25
N SER A 48 20.42 -6.45 -8.95
CA SER A 48 20.67 -6.60 -10.40
C SER A 48 19.68 -7.45 -11.22
N ASN A 49 18.47 -6.92 -11.38
CA ASN A 49 17.50 -6.98 -12.47
C ASN A 49 16.23 -6.27 -11.95
N ASP A 50 16.48 -5.14 -11.29
CA ASP A 50 15.70 -4.40 -10.29
C ASP A 50 14.20 -4.21 -10.60
N LYS A 51 13.81 -4.26 -11.87
CA LYS A 51 12.40 -4.22 -12.28
C LYS A 51 11.64 -5.48 -11.89
N THR A 52 12.18 -6.67 -12.18
CA THR A 52 11.47 -7.94 -11.98
C THR A 52 11.26 -8.23 -10.49
N PHE A 53 12.29 -7.97 -9.67
CA PHE A 53 12.18 -8.08 -8.20
C PHE A 53 11.12 -7.11 -7.66
N LYS A 54 11.19 -5.82 -8.01
CA LYS A 54 10.21 -4.82 -7.57
C LYS A 54 8.80 -5.22 -7.96
N GLU A 55 8.59 -5.57 -9.23
CA GLU A 55 7.27 -5.93 -9.76
C GLU A 55 6.72 -7.17 -9.07
N ASP A 56 7.54 -8.21 -8.86
CA ASP A 56 7.13 -9.41 -8.13
C ASP A 56 6.74 -9.09 -6.68
N VAL A 57 7.63 -8.45 -5.94
CA VAL A 57 7.39 -8.08 -4.54
C VAL A 57 6.14 -7.21 -4.41
N ILE A 58 6.01 -6.16 -5.22
CA ILE A 58 4.84 -5.26 -5.19
C ILE A 58 3.56 -6.04 -5.51
N LYS A 59 3.57 -6.90 -6.54
CA LYS A 59 2.39 -7.64 -6.98
C LYS A 59 1.97 -8.70 -5.97
N SER A 60 2.91 -9.46 -5.42
CA SER A 60 2.64 -10.56 -4.50
C SER A 60 2.25 -10.03 -3.12
N VAL A 61 3.01 -9.08 -2.58
CA VAL A 61 2.74 -8.50 -1.26
C VAL A 61 1.44 -7.70 -1.25
N SER A 62 1.13 -6.93 -2.29
CA SER A 62 -0.14 -6.17 -2.33
C SER A 62 -1.39 -7.06 -2.34
N LYS A 63 -1.32 -8.23 -3.00
CA LYS A 63 -2.41 -9.22 -2.97
C LYS A 63 -2.59 -9.81 -1.59
N GLU A 64 -1.51 -10.26 -0.98
CA GLU A 64 -1.50 -10.83 0.37
C GLU A 64 -1.97 -9.83 1.43
N ILE A 65 -1.61 -8.55 1.31
CA ILE A 65 -2.09 -7.51 2.22
C ILE A 65 -3.61 -7.34 2.10
N LEU A 66 -4.15 -7.37 0.88
CA LEU A 66 -5.58 -7.12 0.65
C LEU A 66 -6.50 -8.28 1.03
N THR A 67 -5.97 -9.47 1.31
CA THR A 67 -6.75 -10.56 1.94
C THR A 67 -6.89 -10.34 3.46
N LYS A 68 -6.02 -9.53 4.06
CA LYS A 68 -5.98 -9.25 5.50
C LYS A 68 -6.66 -7.93 5.86
N ALA A 69 -6.39 -6.88 5.09
CA ALA A 69 -6.93 -5.56 5.36
C ALA A 69 -7.17 -4.73 4.09
N ILE A 70 -8.31 -4.06 4.02
CA ILE A 70 -8.66 -3.17 2.89
C ILE A 70 -7.90 -1.83 2.97
N TYR A 71 -7.69 -1.35 4.19
CA TYR A 71 -6.94 -0.14 4.52
C TYR A 71 -5.81 -0.51 5.48
N PRO A 72 -4.73 -1.14 4.99
CA PRO A 72 -3.67 -1.65 5.82
C PRO A 72 -2.89 -0.51 6.49
N GLU A 73 -2.61 -0.68 7.78
CA GLU A 73 -1.68 0.17 8.53
C GLU A 73 -0.23 -0.07 8.10
N GLU A 74 0.65 0.91 8.31
CA GLU A 74 2.06 0.81 7.90
C GLU A 74 2.74 -0.44 8.50
N GLU A 75 2.43 -0.78 9.76
CA GLU A 75 2.99 -1.95 10.45
C GLU A 75 2.68 -3.26 9.70
N LEU A 76 1.43 -3.46 9.28
CA LEU A 76 1.05 -4.65 8.50
C LEU A 76 1.78 -4.66 7.16
N ILE A 77 1.84 -3.52 6.46
CA ILE A 77 2.55 -3.43 5.17
C ILE A 77 4.02 -3.83 5.33
N ARG A 78 4.69 -3.34 6.37
CA ARG A 78 6.09 -3.66 6.67
C ARG A 78 6.28 -5.14 7.01
N ALA A 79 5.43 -5.69 7.88
CA ALA A 79 5.52 -7.07 8.31
C ALA A 79 5.33 -8.06 7.14
N GLU A 80 4.33 -7.82 6.29
CA GLU A 80 4.02 -8.64 5.12
C GLU A 80 5.13 -8.59 4.08
N LEU A 81 5.65 -7.39 3.82
CA LEU A 81 6.78 -7.19 2.92
C LEU A 81 8.03 -7.92 3.42
N ASP A 82 8.42 -7.70 4.68
CA ASP A 82 9.61 -8.31 5.25
C ASP A 82 9.49 -9.84 5.27
N ARG A 83 8.30 -10.38 5.60
CA ARG A 83 8.05 -11.82 5.53
C ARG A 83 8.26 -12.34 4.11
N TYR A 84 7.68 -11.69 3.11
CA TYR A 84 7.77 -12.13 1.72
C TYR A 84 9.21 -12.09 1.20
N VAL A 85 9.92 -10.99 1.42
CA VAL A 85 11.30 -10.82 0.95
C VAL A 85 12.25 -11.80 1.64
N ARG A 86 12.13 -11.99 2.95
CA ARG A 86 12.95 -12.97 3.69
C ARG A 86 12.69 -14.41 3.25
N SER A 87 11.49 -14.72 2.79
CA SER A 87 11.11 -16.07 2.37
C SER A 87 11.55 -16.36 0.93
N ASN A 88 11.35 -15.41 0.01
CA ASN A 88 11.54 -15.62 -1.43
C ASN A 88 12.90 -15.11 -1.95
N TYR A 89 13.53 -14.17 -1.25
CA TYR A 89 14.77 -13.49 -1.65
C TYR A 89 15.82 -13.50 -0.53
N LYS A 90 15.85 -14.59 0.25
CA LYS A 90 16.68 -14.72 1.46
C LYS A 90 18.16 -14.39 1.24
N GLU A 91 18.75 -14.92 0.18
CA GLU A 91 20.18 -14.73 -0.09
C GLU A 91 20.50 -13.30 -0.52
N ASP A 92 19.61 -12.64 -1.25
CA ASP A 92 19.78 -11.23 -1.62
C ASP A 92 19.50 -10.30 -0.43
N TYR A 93 18.52 -10.64 0.41
CA TYR A 93 18.23 -9.93 1.64
C TYR A 93 19.43 -9.92 2.60
N LYS A 94 20.12 -11.07 2.77
CA LYS A 94 21.29 -11.20 3.65
C LYS A 94 22.52 -10.40 3.20
N LYS A 95 22.63 -10.07 1.90
CA LYS A 95 23.74 -9.27 1.37
C LYS A 95 23.66 -7.80 1.81
N ASN A 96 22.52 -7.39 2.38
CA ASN A 96 22.22 -6.00 2.70
C ASN A 96 22.12 -5.78 4.21
N THR A 97 22.65 -4.64 4.68
CA THR A 97 22.42 -4.20 6.06
C THR A 97 20.96 -3.70 6.22
N PRO A 98 20.42 -3.70 7.45
CA PRO A 98 19.08 -3.17 7.71
C PRO A 98 18.88 -1.72 7.21
N ASN A 99 19.91 -0.87 7.34
CA ASN A 99 19.85 0.53 6.88
C ASN A 99 19.75 0.62 5.36
N GLN A 100 20.52 -0.19 4.63
CA GLN A 100 20.46 -0.24 3.18
C GLN A 100 19.10 -0.74 2.67
N TRP A 101 18.56 -1.80 3.30
CA TRP A 101 17.21 -2.29 3.01
C TRP A 101 16.14 -1.20 3.22
N ASN A 102 16.19 -0.51 4.35
CA ASN A 102 15.24 0.56 4.68
C ASN A 102 15.30 1.73 3.69
N ALA A 103 16.52 2.14 3.31
CA ALA A 103 16.73 3.19 2.31
C ALA A 103 16.14 2.80 0.95
N TYR A 104 16.37 1.56 0.51
CA TYR A 104 15.82 1.08 -0.75
C TYR A 104 14.30 0.96 -0.73
N TYR A 105 13.72 0.34 0.31
CA TYR A 105 12.28 0.25 0.47
C TYR A 105 11.63 1.62 0.30
N THR A 106 12.16 2.62 1.01
CA THR A 106 11.59 3.97 1.06
C THR A 106 11.62 4.62 -0.31
N ARG A 107 12.74 4.46 -1.04
CA ARG A 107 12.92 5.06 -2.37
C ARG A 107 12.14 4.32 -3.47
N ASN A 108 11.98 3.01 -3.36
CA ASN A 108 11.63 2.18 -4.52
C ASN A 108 10.36 1.33 -4.37
N ILE A 109 10.03 0.88 -3.16
CA ILE A 109 8.93 -0.07 -2.93
C ILE A 109 7.73 0.63 -2.35
N ASN A 110 7.91 1.50 -1.34
CA ASN A 110 6.80 2.05 -0.56
C ASN A 110 5.73 2.73 -1.43
N GLY A 111 6.12 3.75 -2.20
CA GLY A 111 5.19 4.48 -3.06
C GLY A 111 4.47 3.59 -4.09
N PRO A 112 5.20 2.80 -4.90
CA PRO A 112 4.59 1.85 -5.84
C PRO A 112 3.69 0.79 -5.19
N LEU A 113 4.08 0.24 -4.03
CA LEU A 113 3.28 -0.73 -3.28
C LEU A 113 1.96 -0.13 -2.82
N LEU A 114 1.98 1.06 -2.23
CA LEU A 114 0.77 1.78 -1.81
C LEU A 114 -0.16 2.08 -3.00
N LYS A 115 0.41 2.46 -4.16
CA LYS A 115 -0.35 2.66 -5.40
C LYS A 115 -0.99 1.34 -5.87
N GLN A 116 -0.27 0.23 -5.82
CA GLN A 116 -0.77 -1.08 -6.22
C GLN A 116 -1.91 -1.55 -5.29
N ILE A 117 -1.75 -1.41 -3.98
CA ILE A 117 -2.81 -1.72 -3.00
C ILE A 117 -4.07 -0.89 -3.29
N ARG A 118 -3.93 0.42 -3.51
CA ARG A 118 -5.06 1.29 -3.88
C ARG A 118 -5.71 0.85 -5.20
N SER A 119 -4.91 0.47 -6.20
CA SER A 119 -5.41 -0.02 -7.49
C SER A 119 -6.23 -1.30 -7.34
N LEU A 120 -5.68 -2.31 -6.64
CA LEU A 120 -6.36 -3.57 -6.39
C LEU A 120 -7.65 -3.40 -5.57
N ARG A 121 -7.67 -2.47 -4.60
CA ARG A 121 -8.90 -2.09 -3.89
C ARG A 121 -9.95 -1.49 -4.83
N GLY A 122 -9.54 -0.67 -5.79
CA GLY A 122 -10.41 -0.16 -6.85
C GLY A 122 -10.98 -1.28 -7.73
N THR A 123 -10.16 -2.27 -8.09
CA THR A 123 -10.59 -3.47 -8.81
C THR A 123 -11.61 -4.28 -8.00
N LEU A 124 -11.35 -4.49 -6.70
CA LEU A 124 -12.29 -5.16 -5.80
C LEU A 124 -13.63 -4.41 -5.73
N THR A 125 -13.60 -3.09 -5.55
CA THR A 125 -14.82 -2.23 -5.58
C THR A 125 -15.61 -2.42 -6.86
N SER A 126 -14.92 -2.44 -8.00
CA SER A 126 -15.55 -2.62 -9.30
C SER A 126 -16.15 -4.02 -9.46
N SER A 127 -15.45 -5.05 -8.96
CA SER A 127 -15.95 -6.42 -8.91
C SER A 127 -17.20 -6.55 -8.04
N ILE A 128 -17.22 -5.94 -6.85
CA ILE A 128 -18.39 -5.93 -5.96
C ILE A 128 -19.59 -5.29 -6.66
N LYS A 129 -19.40 -4.10 -7.25
CA LYS A 129 -20.46 -3.41 -8.01
C LYS A 129 -21.00 -4.30 -9.13
N LYS A 130 -20.11 -4.85 -9.97
CA LYS A 130 -20.47 -5.73 -11.07
C LYS A 130 -21.29 -6.93 -10.59
N ASN A 131 -20.85 -7.60 -9.52
CA ASN A 131 -21.56 -8.75 -8.97
C ASN A 131 -22.88 -8.37 -8.29
N THR A 132 -22.97 -7.18 -7.69
CA THR A 132 -24.24 -6.64 -7.17
C THR A 132 -25.27 -6.48 -8.29
N PHE A 133 -24.90 -5.81 -9.38
CA PHE A 133 -25.76 -5.67 -10.56
C PHE A 133 -26.11 -7.03 -11.17
N PHE A 134 -25.14 -7.95 -11.26
CA PHE A 134 -25.39 -9.30 -11.78
C PHE A 134 -26.41 -10.07 -10.95
N VAL A 135 -26.28 -10.04 -9.61
CA VAL A 135 -27.15 -10.80 -8.70
C VAL A 135 -28.57 -10.28 -8.71
N PHE A 136 -28.77 -8.96 -8.77
CA PHE A 136 -30.11 -8.40 -8.92
C PHE A 136 -30.66 -8.55 -10.34
N GLY A 137 -29.79 -8.57 -11.36
CA GLY A 137 -30.17 -8.78 -12.75
C GLY A 137 -31.31 -7.85 -13.18
N ASN A 138 -32.40 -8.44 -13.68
CA ASN A 138 -33.57 -7.72 -14.19
C ASN A 138 -34.39 -6.99 -13.11
N LEU A 139 -34.08 -7.19 -11.83
CA LEU A 139 -34.71 -6.44 -10.73
C LEU A 139 -34.19 -5.00 -10.66
N LEU A 140 -33.01 -4.71 -11.21
CA LEU A 140 -32.45 -3.37 -11.34
C LEU A 140 -32.54 -2.90 -12.79
N ASP A 141 -32.91 -1.64 -12.97
CA ASP A 141 -32.73 -0.99 -14.26
C ASP A 141 -31.23 -0.76 -14.52
N PRO A 142 -30.77 -0.81 -15.79
CA PRO A 142 -29.37 -0.58 -16.12
C PRO A 142 -28.98 0.89 -15.87
N ILE A 143 -27.73 1.10 -15.45
CA ILE A 143 -27.09 2.41 -15.36
C ILE A 143 -25.60 2.27 -15.69
N ASN A 144 -24.98 3.34 -16.17
CA ASN A 144 -23.56 3.34 -16.53
C ASN A 144 -22.81 4.52 -15.87
N ASN A 145 -21.49 4.53 -16.00
CA ASN A 145 -20.64 5.56 -15.40
C ASN A 145 -20.68 6.92 -16.12
N SER A 146 -21.36 7.03 -17.27
CA SER A 146 -21.58 8.31 -17.97
C SER A 146 -22.89 8.99 -17.57
N ALA A 147 -23.71 8.34 -16.73
CA ALA A 147 -24.93 8.93 -16.21
C ALA A 147 -24.63 10.22 -15.43
N SER A 148 -25.39 11.26 -15.73
CA SER A 148 -25.40 12.52 -15.00
C SER A 148 -25.85 12.31 -13.55
N SER A 149 -25.52 13.26 -12.68
CA SER A 149 -25.97 13.23 -11.27
C SER A 149 -27.50 13.14 -11.16
N GLU A 150 -28.24 13.76 -12.09
CA GLU A 150 -29.71 13.69 -12.10
C GLU A 150 -30.21 12.30 -12.47
N GLU A 151 -29.66 11.68 -13.51
CA GLU A 151 -30.01 10.30 -13.90
C GLU A 151 -29.71 9.30 -12.78
N ILE A 152 -28.58 9.47 -12.09
CA ILE A 152 -28.21 8.64 -10.93
C ILE A 152 -29.24 8.83 -9.80
N ARG A 153 -29.63 10.07 -9.51
CA ARG A 153 -30.63 10.39 -8.48
C ARG A 153 -31.99 9.78 -8.80
N VAL A 154 -32.44 9.89 -10.05
CA VAL A 154 -33.70 9.29 -10.53
C VAL A 154 -33.63 7.76 -10.44
N TRP A 155 -32.55 7.15 -10.91
CA TRP A 155 -32.35 5.70 -10.88
C TRP A 155 -32.35 5.15 -9.44
N LYS A 156 -31.59 5.77 -8.53
CA LYS A 156 -31.57 5.43 -7.10
C LYS A 156 -32.91 5.71 -6.41
N GLY A 157 -33.61 6.75 -6.85
CA GLY A 157 -34.94 7.13 -6.38
C GLY A 157 -36.06 6.20 -6.84
N SER A 158 -35.81 5.38 -7.87
CA SER A 158 -36.79 4.47 -8.46
C SER A 158 -37.28 3.41 -7.47
N LYS A 159 -38.51 2.93 -7.67
CA LYS A 159 -39.07 1.84 -6.86
C LYS A 159 -38.20 0.58 -6.94
N LYS A 160 -37.74 0.22 -8.15
CA LYS A 160 -36.91 -0.95 -8.38
C LYS A 160 -35.61 -0.91 -7.58
N THR A 161 -34.85 0.18 -7.64
CA THR A 161 -33.59 0.32 -6.91
C THR A 161 -33.81 0.35 -5.40
N LYS A 162 -34.83 1.07 -4.91
CA LYS A 162 -35.20 1.08 -3.49
C LYS A 162 -35.61 -0.30 -2.98
N ASP A 163 -36.33 -1.07 -3.77
CA ASP A 163 -36.72 -2.43 -3.41
C ASP A 163 -35.50 -3.37 -3.38
N CYS A 164 -34.57 -3.24 -4.33
CA CYS A 164 -33.30 -3.98 -4.32
C CYS A 164 -32.43 -3.62 -3.10
N TYR A 165 -32.34 -2.33 -2.76
CA TYR A 165 -31.63 -1.87 -1.55
C TYR A 165 -32.18 -2.54 -0.28
N LYS A 166 -33.51 -2.60 -0.12
CA LYS A 166 -34.16 -3.27 1.02
C LYS A 166 -33.96 -4.79 1.02
N LYS A 167 -33.88 -5.39 -0.16
CA LYS A 167 -33.68 -6.84 -0.35
C LYS A 167 -32.24 -7.30 -0.15
N LEU A 168 -31.27 -6.39 -0.07
CA LEU A 168 -29.84 -6.74 -0.02
C LEU A 168 -29.51 -7.81 1.04
N PHE A 169 -30.14 -7.72 2.22
CA PHE A 169 -29.96 -8.66 3.34
C PHE A 169 -31.11 -9.68 3.49
N LYS A 170 -32.00 -9.78 2.50
CA LYS A 170 -33.10 -10.74 2.48
C LYS A 170 -32.73 -11.97 1.69
N GLU A 171 -33.40 -13.08 2.01
CA GLU A 171 -33.33 -14.33 1.26
C GLU A 171 -33.71 -14.10 -0.20
N ILE A 172 -33.05 -14.80 -1.12
CA ILE A 172 -33.35 -14.71 -2.57
C ILE A 172 -34.70 -15.38 -2.85
N GLU A 173 -34.94 -16.51 -2.22
CA GLU A 173 -36.18 -17.27 -2.24
C GLU A 173 -36.63 -17.48 -0.79
N GLU A 174 -37.94 -17.44 -0.54
CA GLU A 174 -38.49 -17.60 0.80
C GLU A 174 -38.15 -18.99 1.36
N GLY A 175 -37.52 -19.03 2.54
CA GLY A 175 -37.05 -20.24 3.19
C GLY A 175 -35.64 -20.69 2.74
N SER A 176 -34.96 -19.90 1.88
CA SER A 176 -33.57 -20.15 1.50
C SER A 176 -32.60 -19.54 2.51
N GLU A 177 -31.57 -20.28 2.89
CA GLU A 177 -30.47 -19.74 3.71
C GLU A 177 -29.63 -18.69 2.97
N GLU A 178 -29.81 -18.54 1.66
CA GLU A 178 -29.01 -17.63 0.84
C GLU A 178 -29.67 -16.27 0.62
N THR A 179 -29.01 -15.23 1.13
CA THR A 179 -29.38 -13.84 0.89
C THR A 179 -28.76 -13.27 -0.38
N TYR A 180 -29.30 -12.14 -0.88
CA TYR A 180 -28.72 -11.43 -2.03
C TYR A 180 -27.25 -11.07 -1.79
N ILE A 181 -26.92 -10.53 -0.61
CA ILE A 181 -25.54 -10.18 -0.28
C ILE A 181 -24.63 -11.40 -0.15
N ALA A 182 -25.12 -12.51 0.42
CA ALA A 182 -24.35 -13.76 0.48
C ALA A 182 -24.01 -14.27 -0.92
N ARG A 183 -24.96 -14.21 -1.87
CA ARG A 183 -24.70 -14.57 -3.28
C ARG A 183 -23.70 -13.63 -3.96
N VAL A 184 -23.71 -12.33 -3.64
CA VAL A 184 -22.69 -11.39 -4.13
C VAL A 184 -21.31 -11.76 -3.59
N LEU A 185 -21.19 -12.05 -2.29
CA LEU A 185 -19.93 -12.43 -1.65
C LEU A 185 -19.37 -13.73 -2.25
N LYS A 186 -20.19 -14.79 -2.37
CA LYS A 186 -19.80 -16.06 -3.01
C LYS A 186 -19.32 -15.91 -4.46
N LYS A 187 -19.77 -14.88 -5.18
CA LYS A 187 -19.28 -14.60 -6.53
C LYS A 187 -17.94 -13.89 -6.56
N ILE A 188 -17.60 -13.15 -5.51
CA ILE A 188 -16.30 -12.48 -5.37
C ILE A 188 -15.27 -13.48 -4.84
N TRP A 189 -15.68 -14.30 -3.88
CA TRP A 189 -14.86 -15.31 -3.21
C TRP A 189 -15.58 -16.68 -3.24
N PRO A 190 -15.44 -17.45 -4.33
CA PRO A 190 -16.14 -18.73 -4.49
C PRO A 190 -15.50 -19.91 -3.75
N GLU A 191 -14.19 -19.85 -3.50
CA GLU A 191 -13.38 -20.97 -3.02
C GLU A 191 -12.77 -20.75 -1.62
N GLU A 192 -12.59 -19.49 -1.21
CA GLU A 192 -11.93 -19.11 0.04
C GLU A 192 -12.83 -18.18 0.84
N ASP A 193 -12.84 -18.32 2.17
CA ASP A 193 -13.49 -17.36 3.04
C ASP A 193 -12.69 -16.04 3.03
N ALA A 194 -13.39 -14.94 2.76
CA ALA A 194 -12.81 -13.61 2.86
C ALA A 194 -12.70 -13.18 4.33
N SER A 195 -11.71 -12.36 4.66
CA SER A 195 -11.62 -11.77 6.01
C SER A 195 -12.89 -10.97 6.33
N GLU A 196 -13.20 -10.84 7.62
CA GLU A 196 -14.32 -10.03 8.11
C GLU A 196 -14.24 -8.58 7.59
N GLU A 197 -13.02 -8.01 7.49
CA GLU A 197 -12.82 -6.69 6.89
C GLU A 197 -13.20 -6.63 5.40
N ASN A 198 -12.79 -7.64 4.62
CA ASN A 198 -13.14 -7.75 3.21
C ASN A 198 -14.66 -7.91 3.03
N VAL A 199 -15.30 -8.73 3.87
CA VAL A 199 -16.76 -8.93 3.89
C VAL A 199 -17.47 -7.62 4.22
N ALA A 200 -17.11 -6.97 5.33
CA ALA A 200 -17.68 -5.70 5.76
C ALA A 200 -17.56 -4.62 4.68
N TYR A 201 -16.40 -4.56 4.02
CA TYR A 201 -16.18 -3.64 2.91
C TYR A 201 -17.07 -3.95 1.70
N ALA A 202 -17.19 -5.22 1.32
CA ALA A 202 -18.05 -5.64 0.20
C ALA A 202 -19.52 -5.32 0.46
N ILE A 203 -20.01 -5.59 1.68
CA ILE A 203 -21.35 -5.22 2.13
C ILE A 203 -21.54 -3.71 2.02
N ALA A 204 -20.59 -2.92 2.53
CA ALA A 204 -20.66 -1.47 2.49
C ALA A 204 -20.71 -0.93 1.04
N VAL A 205 -19.95 -1.52 0.10
CA VAL A 205 -19.95 -1.10 -1.31
C VAL A 205 -21.29 -1.45 -1.96
N ALA A 206 -21.78 -2.68 -1.79
CA ALA A 206 -23.06 -3.14 -2.34
C ALA A 206 -24.24 -2.33 -1.78
N GLN A 207 -24.20 -1.98 -0.50
CA GLN A 207 -25.20 -1.12 0.12
C GLN A 207 -25.13 0.30 -0.44
N THR A 208 -23.93 0.90 -0.53
CA THR A 208 -23.78 2.29 -0.98
C THR A 208 -24.19 2.49 -2.44
N ILE A 209 -23.91 1.53 -3.31
CA ILE A 209 -24.27 1.65 -4.73
C ILE A 209 -25.78 1.64 -4.96
N LEU A 210 -26.55 0.96 -4.10
CA LEU A 210 -28.03 0.92 -4.17
C LEU A 210 -28.70 1.98 -3.27
N ASN A 211 -27.96 2.61 -2.36
CA ASN A 211 -28.52 3.54 -1.37
C ASN A 211 -29.21 4.75 -2.06
N PRO A 212 -30.51 4.99 -1.81
CA PRO A 212 -31.23 6.15 -2.34
C PRO A 212 -30.71 7.50 -1.81
N ASP A 213 -30.09 7.51 -0.63
CA ASP A 213 -29.61 8.73 0.02
C ASP A 213 -28.17 9.10 -0.38
N TYR A 214 -27.55 8.33 -1.28
CA TYR A 214 -26.21 8.59 -1.80
C TYR A 214 -26.28 8.87 -3.31
N ASP A 215 -26.14 10.11 -3.72
CA ASP A 215 -26.45 10.60 -5.09
C ASP A 215 -25.36 10.32 -6.15
N LYS A 216 -24.36 9.47 -5.84
CA LYS A 216 -23.24 9.15 -6.73
C LYS A 216 -23.09 7.65 -6.96
N LEU A 217 -22.54 7.28 -8.12
CA LEU A 217 -22.05 5.92 -8.38
C LEU A 217 -20.58 5.75 -7.97
N THR A 218 -19.78 6.81 -8.07
CA THR A 218 -18.44 6.87 -7.47
C THR A 218 -18.59 6.94 -5.97
N ILE A 219 -17.88 6.08 -5.23
CA ILE A 219 -18.00 5.99 -3.77
C ILE A 219 -16.80 6.70 -3.15
N GLU A 220 -17.07 7.67 -2.29
CA GLU A 220 -16.04 8.41 -1.56
C GLU A 220 -15.41 7.56 -0.45
N GLU A 221 -14.09 7.72 -0.25
CA GLU A 221 -13.31 6.86 0.65
C GLU A 221 -13.76 6.99 2.13
N ASN A 222 -14.09 8.20 2.58
CA ASN A 222 -14.60 8.47 3.93
C ASN A 222 -15.97 7.81 4.17
N VAL A 223 -16.86 7.82 3.18
CA VAL A 223 -18.19 7.19 3.27
C VAL A 223 -18.04 5.69 3.42
N ILE A 224 -17.23 5.06 2.57
CA ILE A 224 -17.07 3.61 2.59
C ILE A 224 -16.33 3.12 3.83
N LYS A 225 -15.29 3.83 4.30
CA LYS A 225 -14.60 3.50 5.55
C LYS A 225 -15.56 3.52 6.74
N LYS A 226 -16.37 4.57 6.85
CA LYS A 226 -17.34 4.71 7.95
C LYS A 226 -18.39 3.61 7.92
N LEU A 227 -18.88 3.24 6.74
CA LEU A 227 -19.90 2.19 6.63
C LEU A 227 -19.32 0.79 6.84
N ALA A 228 -18.14 0.50 6.29
CA ALA A 228 -17.44 -0.77 6.49
C ALA A 228 -17.13 -1.00 7.99
N ALA A 229 -16.66 0.02 8.71
CA ALA A 229 -16.42 -0.09 10.14
C ALA A 229 -17.68 -0.45 10.96
N ARG A 230 -18.86 0.00 10.54
CA ARG A 230 -20.13 -0.39 11.21
C ARG A 230 -20.46 -1.86 10.97
N HIS A 231 -20.28 -2.33 9.74
CA HIS A 231 -20.53 -3.73 9.39
C HIS A 231 -19.54 -4.66 10.08
N LEU A 232 -18.27 -4.25 10.21
CA LEU A 232 -17.26 -5.05 10.91
C LEU A 232 -17.61 -5.32 12.38
N VAL A 233 -18.28 -4.39 13.06
CA VAL A 233 -18.74 -4.57 14.46
C VAL A 233 -20.00 -5.44 14.54
N SER A 234 -20.65 -5.71 13.41
CA SER A 234 -21.94 -6.42 13.32
C SER A 234 -21.83 -7.83 12.71
N ILE A 235 -20.62 -8.22 12.27
CA ILE A 235 -20.28 -9.57 11.81
C ILE A 235 -19.94 -10.41 13.05
#